data_AF-A0A944NU72-F1
#
_entry.id   AF-A0A944NU72-F1
#
_cell.length_a   1.000
_cell.length_b   1.000
_cell.length_c   1.000
_cell.angle_alpha   90.00
_cell.angle_beta   90.00
_cell.angle_gamma   90.00
#
_symmetry.space_group_name_H-M   'P 1'
#
loop_
_entity.id
_entity.type
_entity.pdbx_description
1 polymer ?
#
loop_
_entity_poly.entity_id
_entity_poly.type
_entity_poly.pdbx_seq_one_letter_code
_entity_poly.pdbx_strand_id
1 'polypeptide(L)'
;MATSTTQNKWRRKNRLVKSQLNVMARKQTHEELEEFAATFQLLGKGEAVTFAAFLTKGLMQRAEFDGEAARMLDDITAAYHRDRDIYSA
;
A
#
# COMPACT_ATOMS: atom_id res chain seq x y z
N MET A 1 -25.29 -0.08 7.33
CA MET A 1 -24.42 1.13 7.35
C MET A 1 -23.97 1.37 8.79
N ALA A 2 -22.67 1.42 9.07
CA ALA A 2 -22.17 1.65 10.43
C ALA A 2 -22.55 3.05 10.92
N THR A 3 -23.08 3.17 12.14
CA THR A 3 -23.48 4.44 12.76
C THR A 3 -22.31 5.42 12.87
N SER A 4 -22.57 6.72 12.85
CA SER A 4 -21.55 7.79 12.91
C SER A 4 -20.63 7.63 14.14
N THR A 5 -21.18 7.16 15.26
CA THR A 5 -20.46 6.84 16.49
C THR A 5 -19.45 5.71 16.30
N THR A 6 -19.83 4.66 15.58
CA THR A 6 -18.96 3.50 15.26
C THR A 6 -17.84 3.92 14.31
N GLN A 7 -18.15 4.74 13.31
CA GLN A 7 -17.15 5.29 12.39
C GLN A 7 -16.16 6.20 13.13
N ASN A 8 -16.63 7.07 14.03
CA ASN A 8 -15.76 7.94 14.82
C ASN A 8 -14.88 7.17 15.81
N LYS A 9 -15.40 6.11 16.42
CA LYS A 9 -14.60 5.23 17.29
C LYS A 9 -13.49 4.54 16.50
N TRP A 10 -13.80 4.04 15.30
CA TRP A 10 -12.80 3.45 14.40
C TRP A 10 -11.76 4.49 13.94
N ARG A 11 -12.19 5.70 13.56
CA ARG A 11 -11.31 6.80 13.15
C ARG A 11 -10.37 7.25 14.28
N ARG A 12 -10.86 7.32 15.52
CA ARG A 12 -10.01 7.61 16.70
C ARG A 12 -9.01 6.49 16.97
N LYS A 13 -9.45 5.23 16.94
CA LYS A 13 -8.59 4.05 17.16
C LYS A 13 -7.49 3.96 16.09
N ASN A 14 -7.81 4.30 14.85
CA ASN A 14 -6.88 4.23 13.71
C ASN A 14 -6.32 5.60 13.32
N ARG A 15 -6.32 6.59 14.23
CA ARG A 15 -5.84 7.94 13.93
C ARG A 15 -4.35 7.95 13.51
N LEU A 16 -3.54 7.09 14.14
CA LEU A 16 -2.13 6.92 13.82
C LEU A 16 -1.91 6.12 12.53
N VAL A 17 -2.83 5.20 12.20
CA VAL A 17 -2.84 4.52 10.90
C VAL A 17 -3.06 5.54 9.78
N LYS A 18 -3.91 6.55 9.99
CA LYS A 18 -4.05 7.66 9.04
C LYS A 18 -2.80 8.53 8.90
N SER A 19 -2.03 8.77 9.97
CA SER A 19 -0.77 9.50 9.86
C SER A 19 0.33 8.66 9.21
N GLN A 20 0.34 7.35 9.44
CA GLN A 20 1.27 6.40 8.80
C GLN A 20 0.96 6.18 7.31
N LEU A 21 -0.31 6.14 6.93
CA LEU A 21 -0.72 6.11 5.52
C LEU A 21 -0.48 7.46 4.83
N ASN A 22 -0.52 8.57 5.57
CA ASN A 22 -0.39 9.93 5.01
C ASN A 22 0.98 10.28 4.43
N VAL A 23 1.99 9.45 4.64
CA VAL A 23 3.34 9.71 4.17
C VAL A 23 3.43 9.65 2.65
N MET A 24 2.64 8.80 1.99
CA MET A 24 2.55 8.76 0.51
C MET A 24 1.12 8.95 -0.02
N ALA A 25 0.09 8.83 0.83
CA ALA A 25 -1.28 8.56 0.38
C ALA A 25 -2.22 9.77 0.16
N ARG A 26 -1.76 10.97 -0.18
CA ARG A 26 -2.71 12.11 -0.26
C ARG A 26 -3.33 12.38 -1.63
N LYS A 27 -2.68 12.02 -2.73
CA LYS A 27 -3.30 12.08 -4.08
C LYS A 27 -2.71 11.03 -5.00
N GLN A 28 -1.39 10.94 -5.03
CA GLN A 28 -0.65 10.01 -5.89
C GLN A 28 -1.05 8.55 -5.66
N THR A 29 -1.03 8.03 -4.43
CA THR A 29 -1.47 6.63 -4.19
C THR A 29 -2.92 6.38 -4.59
N HIS A 30 -3.81 7.36 -4.49
CA HIS A 30 -5.18 7.19 -4.95
C HIS A 30 -5.28 7.14 -6.47
N GLU A 31 -4.40 7.84 -7.18
CA GLU A 31 -4.27 7.80 -8.65
C GLU A 31 -3.64 6.47 -9.08
N GLU A 32 -2.56 6.05 -8.43
CA GLU A 32 -1.90 4.75 -8.66
C GLU A 32 -2.87 3.58 -8.43
N LEU A 33 -3.71 3.62 -7.38
CA LEU A 33 -4.70 2.57 -7.14
C LEU A 33 -5.82 2.55 -8.20
N GLU A 34 -6.17 3.71 -8.78
CA GLU A 34 -7.10 3.78 -9.92
C GLU A 34 -6.44 3.19 -11.17
N GLU A 35 -5.18 3.56 -11.41
CA GLU A 35 -4.37 3.05 -12.51
C GLU A 35 -4.16 1.54 -12.41
N PHE A 36 -3.90 1.01 -11.22
CA PHE A 36 -3.80 -0.43 -10.98
C PHE A 36 -5.12 -1.12 -11.28
N ALA A 37 -6.23 -0.55 -10.83
CA ALA A 37 -7.55 -1.11 -11.14
C ALA A 37 -7.83 -1.14 -12.64
N ALA A 38 -7.47 -0.09 -13.37
CA ALA A 38 -7.61 -0.06 -14.82
C ALA A 38 -6.67 -1.06 -15.53
N THR A 39 -5.39 -1.05 -15.17
CA THR A 39 -4.33 -1.84 -15.81
C THR A 39 -4.53 -3.34 -15.59
N PHE A 40 -4.88 -3.73 -14.37
CA PHE A 40 -5.06 -5.13 -13.99
C PHE A 40 -6.54 -5.57 -14.03
N GLN A 41 -7.43 -4.75 -14.59
CA GLN A 41 -8.85 -5.05 -14.76
C GLN A 41 -9.57 -5.42 -13.45
N LEU A 42 -9.29 -4.67 -12.38
CA LEU A 42 -9.84 -4.89 -11.04
C LEU A 42 -11.12 -4.06 -10.84
N LEU A 43 -11.95 -4.49 -9.89
CA LEU A 43 -13.21 -3.87 -9.45
C LEU A 43 -12.97 -2.63 -8.56
N GLY A 44 -12.08 -1.75 -9.01
CA GLY A 44 -11.74 -0.48 -8.38
C GLY A 44 -10.66 -0.56 -7.30
N LYS A 45 -10.44 0.58 -6.63
CA LYS A 45 -9.31 0.77 -5.68
C LYS A 45 -9.29 -0.24 -4.53
N GLY A 46 -10.45 -0.71 -4.08
CA GLY A 46 -10.54 -1.69 -2.99
C GLY A 46 -9.91 -3.03 -3.36
N GLU A 47 -10.18 -3.50 -4.58
CA GLU A 47 -9.52 -4.70 -5.10
C GLU A 47 -8.05 -4.43 -5.42
N ALA A 48 -7.70 -3.24 -5.94
CA ALA A 48 -6.31 -2.84 -6.17
C ALA A 48 -5.43 -2.91 -4.91
N VAL A 49 -5.94 -2.52 -3.74
CA VAL A 49 -5.22 -2.67 -2.46
C VAL A 49 -4.97 -4.14 -2.13
N THR A 50 -5.99 -4.99 -2.32
CA THR A 50 -5.89 -6.43 -2.04
C THR A 50 -4.92 -7.11 -3.01
N PHE A 51 -4.99 -6.71 -4.29
CA PHE A 51 -4.11 -7.18 -5.36
C PHE A 51 -2.65 -6.78 -5.12
N ALA A 52 -2.38 -5.54 -4.69
CA ALA A 52 -1.03 -5.12 -4.33
C ALA A 52 -0.43 -6.00 -3.21
N ALA A 53 -1.22 -6.29 -2.16
CA ALA A 53 -0.78 -7.20 -1.10
C ALA A 53 -0.54 -8.64 -1.58
N PHE A 54 -1.36 -9.12 -2.52
CA PHE A 54 -1.17 -10.43 -3.15
C PHE A 54 0.13 -10.49 -3.96
N LEU A 55 0.40 -9.47 -4.80
CA LEU A 55 1.64 -9.37 -5.57
C LEU A 55 2.87 -9.31 -4.66
N THR A 56 2.85 -8.49 -3.60
CA THR A 56 3.97 -8.43 -2.65
C THR A 56 4.27 -9.79 -2.05
N LYS A 57 3.24 -10.56 -1.62
CA LYS A 57 3.45 -11.92 -1.11
C LYS A 57 4.06 -12.86 -2.15
N GLY A 58 3.59 -12.80 -3.40
CA GLY A 58 4.15 -13.60 -4.48
C GLY A 58 5.62 -13.27 -4.76
N LEU A 59 5.98 -11.98 -4.74
CA LEU A 59 7.36 -11.53 -4.91
C LEU A 59 8.26 -11.97 -3.75
N MET A 60 7.76 -11.89 -2.51
CA MET A 60 8.48 -12.41 -1.33
C MET A 60 8.75 -13.91 -1.47
N GLN A 61 7.74 -14.69 -1.85
CA GLN A 61 7.91 -16.13 -2.08
C GLN A 61 8.93 -16.38 -3.20
N ARG A 62 8.86 -15.63 -4.32
CA ARG A 62 9.80 -15.76 -5.43
C ARG A 62 11.24 -15.49 -5.02
N ALA A 63 11.46 -14.48 -4.17
CA ALA A 63 12.77 -14.11 -3.65
C ALA A 63 13.43 -15.24 -2.85
N GLU A 64 12.67 -16.15 -2.24
CA GLU A 64 13.25 -17.28 -1.47
C GLU A 64 14.04 -18.26 -2.34
N PHE A 65 13.78 -18.29 -3.65
CA PHE A 65 14.40 -19.26 -4.57
C PHE A 65 15.03 -18.61 -5.82
N ASP A 66 15.03 -17.28 -5.90
CA ASP A 66 15.58 -16.51 -7.03
C ASP A 66 16.37 -15.30 -6.49
N GLY A 67 17.69 -15.37 -6.58
CA GLY A 67 18.59 -14.35 -6.04
C GLY A 67 18.57 -13.01 -6.79
N GLU A 68 18.05 -12.97 -8.01
CA GLU A 68 17.79 -11.70 -8.71
C GLU A 68 16.50 -11.07 -8.18
N ALA A 69 15.44 -11.87 -8.02
CA ALA A 69 14.19 -11.40 -7.43
C ALA A 69 14.38 -10.90 -5.98
N ALA A 70 15.24 -11.56 -5.19
CA ALA A 70 15.58 -11.12 -3.84
C ALA A 70 16.24 -9.73 -3.84
N ARG A 71 17.25 -9.51 -4.70
CA ARG A 71 17.91 -8.20 -4.81
C ARG A 71 16.94 -7.11 -5.26
N MET A 72 16.08 -7.40 -6.23
CA MET A 72 15.05 -6.46 -6.67
C MET A 72 14.09 -6.10 -5.53
N LEU A 73 13.66 -7.07 -4.73
CA LEU A 73 12.78 -6.84 -3.59
C LEU A 73 13.46 -5.96 -2.51
N ASP A 74 14.73 -6.22 -2.22
CA ASP A 74 15.52 -5.41 -1.28
C ASP A 74 15.67 -3.96 -1.76
N ASP A 75 15.99 -3.76 -3.04
CA ASP A 75 16.15 -2.42 -3.63
C ASP A 75 14.85 -1.61 -3.58
N ILE A 76 13.71 -2.23 -3.92
CA ILE A 76 12.38 -1.60 -3.87
C ILE A 76 12.00 -1.29 -2.42
N THR A 77 12.29 -2.20 -1.47
CA THR A 77 12.02 -1.99 -0.05
C THR A 77 12.83 -0.82 0.51
N ALA A 78 14.12 -0.74 0.15
CA ALA A 78 14.98 0.37 0.53
C ALA A 78 14.50 1.70 -0.06
N ALA A 79 14.06 1.71 -1.33
CA ALA A 79 13.48 2.90 -1.96
C ALA A 79 12.21 3.36 -1.24
N TYR A 80 11.29 2.45 -0.94
CA TYR A 80 10.06 2.77 -0.21
C TYR A 80 10.35 3.40 1.15
N HIS A 81 11.33 2.87 1.90
CA HIS A 81 11.72 3.45 3.19
C HIS A 81 12.32 4.84 3.06
N ARG A 82 13.19 5.07 2.07
CA ARG A 82 13.75 6.42 1.80
C ARG A 82 12.65 7.42 1.47
N ASP A 83 11.76 7.07 0.55
CA ASP A 83 10.66 7.94 0.15
C ASP A 83 9.76 8.23 1.35
N ARG A 84 9.38 7.19 2.12
CA ARG A 84 8.61 7.36 3.34
C ARG A 84 9.26 8.37 4.27
N ASP A 85 10.56 8.26 4.52
CA ASP A 85 11.25 9.15 5.45
C ASP A 85 11.31 10.60 4.90
N ILE A 86 11.47 10.79 3.58
CA ILE A 86 11.41 12.10 2.91
C ILE A 86 10.05 12.77 3.10
N TYR A 87 8.96 12.02 2.88
CA TYR A 87 7.60 12.58 2.91
C TYR A 87 6.94 12.53 4.30
N SER A 88 7.62 11.97 5.32
CA SER A 88 7.18 11.98 6.72
C SER A 88 7.63 13.21 7.50
N ALA A 89 8.60 13.97 6.99
CA ALA A 89 9.14 15.20 7.59
C ALA A 89 8.23 16.41 7.34
#